data_AF-A0A6N4SWV9-F1
#
_entry.id   AF-A0A6N4SWV9-F1
#
_cell.length_a   1.000
_cell.length_b   1.000
_cell.length_c   1.000
_cell.angle_alpha   90.00
_cell.angle_beta   90.00
_cell.angle_gamma   90.00
#
_symmetry.space_group_name_H-M   'P 1'
#
loop_
_entity.id
_entity.type
_entity.pdbx_description
1 polymer ?
#
loop_
_entity_poly.entity_id
_entity_poly.type
_entity_poly.pdbx_seq_one_letter_code
_entity_poly.pdbx_strand_id
1 'polypeptide(L)'
;MFCICWHYFGLLKIYMKRISISNILLVTAFMMGLAQAAEAQNAQAIPDVIENIRVSIKMANSKELTTFMGDMVEIQLPDQDRNNYSKTQAEFVLRDFMKKYPPTNFTYIHKVLDKEDFKFTIGEYVYAGGSMRITMVIKPSNSKYQIDSIVIERK
;
A
#
# COMPACT_ATOMS: atom_id res chain seq x y z
N MET A 1 29.86 31.67 -55.56
CA MET A 1 29.84 30.89 -54.30
C MET A 1 28.40 30.42 -54.00
N PHE A 2 27.80 29.58 -54.87
CA PHE A 2 26.35 29.27 -54.78
C PHE A 2 25.94 27.87 -55.30
N CYS A 3 26.83 26.88 -55.37
CA CYS A 3 26.46 25.54 -55.92
C CYS A 3 26.57 24.35 -54.96
N ILE A 4 26.99 24.51 -53.71
CA ILE A 4 27.26 23.35 -52.83
C ILE A 4 26.07 23.00 -51.91
N CYS A 5 25.09 23.89 -51.77
CA CYS A 5 23.98 23.70 -50.82
C CYS A 5 22.84 22.78 -51.33
N TRP A 6 22.79 22.47 -52.64
CA TRP A 6 21.68 21.71 -53.24
C TRP A 6 21.80 20.19 -53.05
N HIS A 7 23.01 19.65 -52.89
CA HIS A 7 23.23 18.20 -52.89
C HIS A 7 23.01 17.52 -51.52
N TYR A 8 23.05 18.25 -50.41
CA TYR A 8 22.84 17.67 -49.07
C TYR A 8 21.36 17.36 -48.76
N PHE A 9 20.41 18.05 -49.41
CA PHE A 9 18.98 17.88 -49.13
C PHE A 9 18.39 16.57 -49.72
N GLY A 10 19.05 15.97 -50.72
CA GLY A 10 18.58 14.73 -51.36
C GLY A 10 18.87 13.46 -50.55
N LEU A 11 19.99 13.43 -49.82
CA LEU A 11 20.43 12.25 -49.07
C LEU A 11 19.61 12.01 -47.79
N LEU A 12 19.12 13.08 -47.14
CA LEU A 12 18.24 12.97 -45.97
C LEU A 12 16.88 12.34 -46.32
N LYS A 13 16.34 12.64 -47.51
CA LYS A 13 15.07 12.09 -48.00
C LYS A 13 15.15 10.59 -48.32
N ILE A 14 16.31 10.09 -48.74
CA ILE A 14 16.53 8.67 -49.07
C ILE A 14 16.68 7.85 -47.78
N TYR A 15 17.32 8.42 -46.76
CA TYR A 15 17.50 7.77 -45.46
C TYR A 15 16.17 7.58 -44.71
N MET A 16 15.27 8.57 -44.77
CA MET A 16 13.93 8.48 -44.17
C MET A 16 12.96 7.53 -44.92
N LYS A 17 13.24 7.15 -46.17
CA LYS A 17 12.37 6.27 -46.98
C LYS A 17 12.68 4.78 -46.81
N ARG A 18 13.75 4.43 -46.07
CA ARG A 18 14.22 3.05 -45.83
C ARG A 18 13.78 2.44 -44.50
N ILE A 19 13.18 3.23 -43.60
CA ILE A 19 12.50 2.68 -42.43
C ILE A 19 11.13 2.21 -42.91
N SER A 20 11.04 0.92 -43.25
CA SER A 20 9.78 0.31 -43.68
C SER A 20 8.72 0.55 -42.60
N ILE A 21 7.53 1.01 -42.98
CA ILE A 21 6.39 1.23 -42.06
C ILE A 21 6.11 -0.04 -41.23
N SER A 22 6.41 -1.22 -41.78
CA SER A 22 6.41 -2.51 -41.09
C SER A 22 7.32 -2.54 -39.85
N ASN A 23 8.51 -1.95 -39.93
CA ASN A 23 9.46 -1.89 -38.81
C ASN A 23 8.99 -0.92 -37.71
N ILE A 24 8.29 0.17 -38.07
CA ILE A 24 7.71 1.09 -37.10
C ILE A 24 6.55 0.40 -36.38
N LEU A 25 5.66 -0.28 -37.12
CA LEU A 25 4.54 -1.03 -36.56
C LEU A 25 5.01 -2.17 -35.64
N LEU A 26 6.08 -2.87 -36.02
CA LEU A 26 6.71 -3.92 -35.19
C LEU A 26 7.30 -3.35 -33.89
N VAL A 27 7.98 -2.20 -33.95
CA VAL A 27 8.55 -1.56 -32.76
C VAL A 27 7.44 -1.02 -31.84
N THR A 28 6.35 -0.48 -32.39
CA THR A 28 5.20 -0.05 -31.58
C THR A 28 4.47 -1.23 -30.94
N ALA A 29 4.31 -2.35 -31.64
CA ALA A 29 3.72 -3.57 -31.08
C ALA A 29 4.61 -4.18 -29.98
N PHE A 30 5.94 -4.13 -30.15
CA PHE A 30 6.89 -4.59 -29.14
C PHE A 30 6.90 -3.71 -27.88
N MET A 31 6.79 -2.39 -28.03
CA MET A 31 6.67 -1.46 -26.89
C MET A 31 5.35 -1.60 -26.13
N MET A 32 4.23 -1.89 -26.82
CA MET A 32 2.94 -2.17 -26.18
C MET A 32 2.91 -3.53 -25.45
N GLY A 33 3.67 -4.53 -25.94
CA GLY A 33 3.79 -5.84 -25.30
C GLY A 33 4.53 -5.80 -23.95
N LEU A 34 5.50 -4.89 -23.78
CA LEU A 34 6.23 -4.73 -22.52
C LEU A 34 5.42 -4.01 -21.43
N ALA A 35 4.44 -3.20 -21.80
CA ALA A 35 3.60 -2.48 -20.84
C ALA A 35 2.62 -3.41 -20.08
N GLN A 36 2.22 -4.55 -20.65
CA GLN A 36 1.21 -5.44 -20.08
C GLN A 36 1.73 -6.41 -19.00
N ALA A 37 3.05 -6.47 -18.78
CA ALA A 37 3.66 -7.34 -17.75
C ALA A 37 3.81 -6.66 -16.37
N ALA A 38 3.59 -5.34 -16.27
CA ALA A 38 3.86 -4.57 -15.06
C ALA A 38 2.72 -4.60 -14.02
N GLU A 39 1.49 -4.96 -14.43
CA GLU A 39 0.31 -4.85 -13.55
C GLU A 39 0.04 -6.11 -12.71
N ALA A 40 0.71 -7.23 -13.00
CA ALA A 40 0.43 -8.53 -12.37
C ALA A 40 1.17 -8.79 -11.03
N GLN A 41 2.01 -7.86 -10.55
CA GLN A 41 3.00 -8.18 -9.50
C GLN A 41 2.64 -7.79 -8.05
N ASN A 42 1.49 -7.17 -7.76
CA ASN A 42 1.24 -6.60 -6.42
C ASN A 42 0.00 -7.17 -5.69
N ALA A 43 -0.37 -8.43 -5.93
CA ALA A 43 -1.30 -9.11 -5.05
C ALA A 43 -0.59 -9.45 -3.72
N GLN A 44 -0.73 -8.59 -2.71
CA GLN A 44 -0.19 -8.86 -1.37
C GLN A 44 -0.92 -10.04 -0.74
N ALA A 45 -0.17 -11.06 -0.33
CA ALA A 45 -0.74 -12.18 0.41
C ALA A 45 -1.24 -11.71 1.79
N ILE A 46 -2.44 -12.15 2.18
CA ILE A 46 -3.04 -11.81 3.49
C ILE A 46 -2.12 -12.06 4.68
N PRO A 47 -1.44 -13.22 4.77
CA PRO A 47 -0.56 -13.50 5.90
C PRO A 47 0.55 -12.44 6.05
N ASP A 48 1.12 -11.98 4.94
CA ASP A 48 2.21 -11.00 4.93
C ASP A 48 1.71 -9.62 5.38
N VAL A 49 0.53 -9.20 4.92
CA VAL A 49 -0.10 -7.94 5.36
C VAL A 49 -0.32 -7.95 6.87
N ILE A 50 -0.88 -9.02 7.40
CA ILE A 50 -1.13 -9.16 8.84
C ILE A 50 0.17 -9.17 9.63
N GLU A 51 1.21 -9.83 9.12
CA GLU A 51 2.51 -9.86 9.79
C GLU A 51 3.19 -8.48 9.78
N ASN A 52 3.10 -7.74 8.68
CA ASN A 52 3.65 -6.38 8.59
C ASN A 52 2.89 -5.39 9.49
N ILE A 53 1.57 -5.54 9.64
CA ILE A 53 0.78 -4.80 10.63
C ILE A 53 1.30 -5.07 12.05
N ARG A 54 1.54 -6.34 12.40
CA ARG A 54 2.08 -6.74 13.70
C ARG A 54 3.43 -6.08 13.98
N VAL A 55 4.34 -6.11 12.99
CA VAL A 55 5.67 -5.50 13.10
C VAL A 55 5.55 -3.99 13.26
N SER A 56 4.69 -3.33 12.48
CA SER A 56 4.47 -1.88 12.55
C SER A 56 3.99 -1.44 13.94
N ILE A 57 3.03 -2.17 14.51
CA ILE A 57 2.54 -1.92 15.88
C ILE A 57 3.66 -2.15 16.90
N LYS A 58 4.39 -3.27 16.80
CA LYS A 58 5.47 -3.61 17.74
C LYS A 58 6.62 -2.58 17.71
N MET A 59 6.93 -2.01 16.55
CA MET A 59 7.95 -0.98 16.39
C MET A 59 7.44 0.45 16.67
N ALA A 60 6.18 0.61 17.09
CA ALA A 60 5.53 1.92 17.23
C ALA A 60 5.61 2.79 15.96
N ASN A 61 5.60 2.17 14.78
CA ASN A 61 5.73 2.87 13.50
C ASN A 61 4.33 3.14 12.91
N SER A 62 3.70 4.23 13.36
CA SER A 62 2.38 4.66 12.89
C SER A 62 2.34 4.94 11.39
N LYS A 63 3.43 5.50 10.85
CA LYS A 63 3.55 5.81 9.42
C LYS A 63 3.44 4.53 8.58
N GLU A 64 4.21 3.50 8.93
CA GLU A 64 4.13 2.20 8.25
C GLU A 64 2.75 1.56 8.43
N LEU A 65 2.18 1.62 9.65
CA LEU A 65 0.86 1.06 9.93
C LEU A 65 -0.25 1.66 9.04
N THR A 66 -0.20 2.97 8.78
CA THR A 66 -1.21 3.64 7.95
C THR A 66 -1.14 3.27 6.47
N THR A 67 -0.04 2.69 5.99
CA THR A 67 0.05 2.18 4.61
C THR A 67 -0.94 1.04 4.37
N PHE A 68 -1.27 0.29 5.41
CA PHE A 68 -2.23 -0.81 5.40
C PHE A 68 -3.67 -0.35 5.64
N MET A 69 -3.96 0.94 5.78
CA MET A 69 -5.33 1.44 6.03
C MET A 69 -6.08 1.75 4.73
N GLY A 70 -7.41 1.80 4.82
CA GLY A 70 -8.26 2.46 3.82
C GLY A 70 -8.11 3.99 3.90
N ASP A 71 -8.73 4.72 2.96
CA ASP A 71 -8.67 6.20 2.95
C ASP A 71 -9.32 6.82 4.19
N MET A 72 -10.37 6.15 4.68
CA MET A 72 -11.00 6.40 5.96
C MET A 72 -10.90 5.15 6.83
N VAL A 73 -10.63 5.33 8.13
CA VAL A 73 -10.54 4.26 9.11
C VAL A 73 -11.28 4.66 10.38
N GLU A 74 -12.06 3.74 10.94
CA GLU A 74 -12.71 3.92 12.24
C GLU A 74 -11.70 3.56 13.35
N ILE A 75 -11.48 4.47 14.31
CA ILE A 75 -10.60 4.22 15.44
C ILE A 75 -11.34 4.48 16.75
N GLN A 76 -11.24 3.53 17.68
CA GLN A 76 -11.62 3.68 19.08
C GLN A 76 -10.38 3.59 19.97
N LEU A 77 -10.08 4.68 20.68
CA LEU A 77 -9.07 4.66 21.74
C LEU A 77 -9.70 4.23 23.08
N PRO A 78 -8.92 3.74 24.06
CA PRO A 78 -9.45 3.12 25.29
C PRO A 78 -10.44 3.97 26.09
N ASP A 79 -10.28 5.29 26.04
CA ASP A 79 -11.07 6.25 26.82
C ASP A 79 -11.77 7.28 25.90
N GLN A 80 -12.00 6.92 24.64
CA GLN A 80 -12.64 7.79 23.64
C GLN A 80 -13.70 7.05 22.84
N ASP A 81 -14.68 7.81 22.35
CA ASP A 81 -15.67 7.29 21.42
C ASP A 81 -15.05 6.92 20.07
N ARG A 82 -15.75 6.06 19.33
CA ARG A 82 -15.40 5.73 17.94
C ARG A 82 -15.51 6.97 17.07
N ASN A 83 -14.50 7.18 16.23
CA ASN A 83 -14.53 8.24 15.24
C ASN A 83 -13.84 7.80 13.95
N ASN A 84 -14.22 8.43 12.84
CA ASN A 84 -13.65 8.19 11.52
C ASN A 84 -12.54 9.18 11.25
N TYR A 85 -11.40 8.66 10.80
CA TYR A 85 -10.20 9.43 10.50
C TYR A 85 -9.74 9.18 9.08
N SER A 86 -9.27 10.22 8.40
CA SER A 86 -8.44 10.04 7.20
C SER A 86 -7.11 9.37 7.58
N LYS A 87 -6.41 8.76 6.61
CA LYS A 87 -5.07 8.16 6.85
C LYS A 87 -4.10 9.08 7.59
N THR A 88 -4.03 10.35 7.19
CA THR A 88 -3.12 11.32 7.81
C THR A 88 -3.51 11.62 9.25
N GLN A 89 -4.81 11.75 9.55
CA GLN A 89 -5.28 11.94 10.92
C GLN A 89 -5.04 10.69 11.76
N ALA A 90 -5.30 9.51 11.21
CA ALA A 90 -5.05 8.22 11.85
C ALA A 90 -3.57 8.04 12.22
N GLU A 91 -2.64 8.48 11.35
CA GLU A 91 -1.21 8.47 11.66
C GLU A 91 -0.91 9.22 12.95
N PHE A 92 -1.45 10.44 13.07
CA PHE A 92 -1.24 11.28 14.25
C PHE A 92 -1.88 10.68 15.50
N VAL A 93 -3.13 10.22 15.41
CA VAL A 93 -3.85 9.60 16.52
C VAL A 93 -3.10 8.37 17.05
N LEU A 94 -2.66 7.48 16.16
CA LEU A 94 -1.99 6.24 16.54
C LEU A 94 -0.55 6.50 17.02
N ARG A 95 0.16 7.46 16.42
CA ARG A 95 1.46 7.89 16.90
C ARG A 95 1.38 8.39 18.33
N ASP A 96 0.40 9.25 18.62
CA ASP A 96 0.28 9.86 19.94
C ASP A 96 -0.19 8.82 20.98
N PHE A 97 -1.05 7.88 20.58
CA PHE A 97 -1.38 6.70 21.37
C PHE A 97 -0.13 5.85 21.71
N MET A 98 0.67 5.48 20.71
CA MET A 98 1.87 4.64 20.92
C MET A 98 2.99 5.40 21.65
N LYS A 99 3.04 6.74 21.57
CA LYS A 99 3.93 7.55 22.40
C LYS A 99 3.49 7.56 23.87
N LYS A 100 2.17 7.63 24.12
CA LYS A 100 1.61 7.60 25.49
C LYS A 100 1.74 6.22 26.11
N TYR A 101 1.59 5.16 25.31
CA TYR A 101 1.68 3.77 25.76
C TYR A 101 2.72 3.00 24.93
N PRO A 102 4.04 3.23 25.10
CA PRO A 102 5.04 2.58 24.27
C PRO A 102 4.94 1.05 24.27
N PRO A 103 4.84 0.40 23.09
CA PRO A 103 4.69 -1.05 23.01
C PRO A 103 5.97 -1.74 23.45
N THR A 104 5.86 -2.68 24.37
CA THR A 104 6.93 -3.64 24.68
C THR A 104 6.75 -4.92 23.86
N ASN A 105 5.50 -5.30 23.58
CA ASN A 105 5.18 -6.43 22.72
C ASN A 105 3.80 -6.28 22.06
N PHE A 106 3.63 -6.97 20.93
CA PHE A 106 2.33 -7.15 20.29
C PHE A 106 2.24 -8.55 19.69
N THR A 107 1.22 -9.31 20.08
CA THR A 107 0.99 -10.69 19.65
C THR A 107 -0.47 -10.88 19.27
N TYR A 108 -0.73 -11.66 18.22
CA TYR A 108 -2.10 -12.04 17.89
C TYR A 108 -2.58 -13.16 18.80
N ILE A 109 -3.77 -12.98 19.39
CA ILE A 109 -4.48 -14.00 20.17
C ILE A 109 -5.41 -14.82 19.25
N HIS A 110 -6.12 -14.14 18.35
CA HIS A 110 -7.03 -14.78 17.41
C HIS A 110 -6.96 -14.12 16.02
N LYS A 111 -7.05 -14.94 14.97
CA LYS A 111 -7.13 -14.49 13.58
C LYS A 111 -8.23 -15.32 12.89
N VAL A 112 -9.20 -14.66 12.28
CA VAL A 112 -10.23 -15.28 11.44
C VAL A 112 -9.98 -14.79 10.01
N LEU A 113 -9.35 -15.64 9.20
CA LEU A 113 -8.88 -15.26 7.85
C LEU A 113 -9.71 -15.89 6.72
N ASP A 114 -10.53 -16.88 7.05
CA ASP A 114 -11.25 -17.69 6.07
C ASP A 114 -12.51 -17.00 5.52
N LYS A 115 -12.92 -15.88 6.11
CA LYS A 115 -14.02 -15.06 5.61
C LYS A 115 -13.57 -14.27 4.39
N GLU A 116 -14.30 -14.36 3.29
CA GLU A 116 -13.93 -13.67 2.04
C GLU A 116 -14.07 -12.15 2.18
N ASP A 117 -15.18 -11.68 2.75
CA ASP A 117 -15.54 -10.26 2.84
C ASP A 117 -14.67 -9.43 3.80
N PHE A 118 -14.14 -10.06 4.85
CA PHE A 118 -13.28 -9.40 5.83
C PHE A 118 -12.41 -10.39 6.59
N LYS A 119 -11.26 -9.92 7.03
CA LYS A 119 -10.38 -10.62 7.97
C LYS A 119 -10.55 -9.94 9.33
N PHE A 120 -10.58 -10.75 10.38
CA PHE A 120 -10.76 -10.26 11.74
C PHE A 120 -9.59 -10.70 12.59
N THR A 121 -8.97 -9.77 13.32
CA THR A 121 -7.82 -10.09 14.16
C THR A 121 -8.00 -9.49 15.56
N ILE A 122 -7.58 -10.25 16.56
CA ILE A 122 -7.48 -9.82 17.95
C ILE A 122 -6.03 -9.99 18.36
N GLY A 123 -5.42 -8.93 18.90
CA GLY A 123 -4.08 -8.95 19.46
C GLY A 123 -4.00 -8.43 20.89
N GLU A 124 -3.00 -8.91 21.61
CA GLU A 124 -2.58 -8.37 22.90
C GLU A 124 -1.48 -7.33 22.67
N TYR A 125 -1.74 -6.10 23.12
CA TYR A 125 -0.80 -4.99 23.12
C TYR A 125 -0.25 -4.82 24.53
N VAL A 126 1.03 -5.09 24.73
CA VAL A 126 1.69 -4.99 26.03
C VAL A 126 2.52 -3.72 26.06
N TYR A 127 2.41 -2.98 27.15
CA TYR A 127 3.21 -1.79 27.44
C TYR A 127 3.61 -1.81 28.93
N ALA A 128 4.46 -0.88 29.36
CA ALA A 128 4.98 -0.88 30.73
C ALA A 128 3.89 -0.83 31.83
N GLY A 129 2.73 -0.22 31.53
CA GLY A 129 1.62 -0.05 32.47
C GLY A 129 0.55 -1.14 32.42
N GLY A 130 0.73 -2.20 31.63
CA GLY A 130 -0.23 -3.31 31.53
C GLY A 130 -0.41 -3.82 30.10
N SER A 131 -1.60 -4.36 29.82
CA SER A 131 -1.96 -4.77 28.46
C SER A 131 -3.33 -4.22 28.02
N MET A 132 -3.48 -4.11 26.71
CA MET A 132 -4.71 -3.71 26.03
C MET A 132 -5.04 -4.73 24.96
N ARG A 133 -6.32 -4.86 24.62
CA ARG A 133 -6.78 -5.64 23.48
C ARG A 133 -6.90 -4.73 22.28
N ILE A 134 -6.31 -5.13 21.15
CA ILE A 134 -6.52 -4.47 19.86
C ILE A 134 -7.31 -5.42 18.96
N THR A 135 -8.47 -4.95 18.51
CA THR A 135 -9.30 -5.64 17.54
C THR A 135 -9.23 -4.88 16.22
N MET A 136 -8.97 -5.59 15.11
CA MET A 136 -8.93 -4.98 13.78
C MET A 136 -9.81 -5.74 12.79
N VAL A 137 -10.55 -4.97 12.00
CA VAL A 137 -11.27 -5.45 10.81
C VAL A 137 -10.50 -5.03 9.58
N ILE A 138 -10.19 -5.99 8.70
CA ILE A 138 -9.44 -5.78 7.46
C ILE A 138 -10.33 -6.22 6.30
N LYS A 139 -10.55 -5.38 5.30
CA LYS A 139 -11.40 -5.68 4.13
C LYS A 139 -10.58 -5.70 2.84
N PRO A 140 -10.95 -6.51 1.83
CA PRO A 140 -10.39 -6.38 0.50
C PRO A 140 -10.87 -5.07 -0.14
N SER A 141 -9.95 -4.30 -0.72
CA SER A 141 -10.18 -3.02 -1.39
C SER A 141 -9.13 -2.81 -2.48
N ASN A 142 -9.56 -2.55 -3.72
CA ASN A 142 -8.68 -2.29 -4.88
C ASN A 142 -7.54 -3.33 -5.03
N SER A 143 -7.89 -4.62 -4.94
CA SER A 143 -6.94 -5.75 -5.02
C SER A 143 -5.88 -5.80 -3.91
N LYS A 144 -6.09 -5.06 -2.82
CA LYS A 144 -5.27 -5.08 -1.59
C LYS A 144 -6.17 -5.36 -0.39
N TYR A 145 -5.55 -5.64 0.75
CA TYR A 145 -6.27 -5.75 2.01
C TYR A 145 -5.95 -4.55 2.90
N GLN A 146 -7.00 -3.90 3.39
CA GLN A 146 -6.91 -2.64 4.09
C GLN A 146 -7.65 -2.70 5.43
N ILE A 147 -7.06 -2.10 6.46
CA ILE A 147 -7.69 -1.93 7.77
C ILE A 147 -8.84 -0.94 7.62
N ASP A 148 -10.02 -1.39 8.03
CA ASP A 148 -11.28 -0.64 8.04
C ASP A 148 -11.57 -0.07 9.43
N SER A 149 -11.27 -0.84 10.48
CA SER A 149 -11.42 -0.38 11.86
C SER A 149 -10.36 -0.92 12.81
N ILE A 150 -10.05 -0.11 13.83
CA ILE A 150 -9.17 -0.43 14.96
C ILE A 150 -9.87 -0.06 16.25
N VAL A 151 -10.09 -1.05 17.11
CA VAL A 151 -10.68 -0.85 18.44
C VAL A 151 -9.67 -1.26 19.50
N ILE A 152 -9.33 -0.34 20.40
CA ILE A 152 -8.36 -0.55 21.48
C ILE A 152 -9.10 -0.48 22.81
N GLU A 153 -9.07 -1.56 23.58
CA GLU A 153 -9.77 -1.70 24.86
C GLU A 153 -8.79 -2.01 25.99
N ARG A 154 -9.07 -1.49 27.19
CA ARG A 154 -8.35 -1.93 28.40
C ARG A 154 -8.78 -3.35 28.74
N LYS A 155 -7.83 -4.15 29.22
CA LYS A 155 -8.10 -5.48 29.75
C LYS A 155 -8.70 -5.38 31.16
#